data_AF-A0AAE0E7V1-F1
#
_entry.id   AF-A0AAE0E7V1-F1
#
_cell.length_a   1.000
_cell.length_b   1.000
_cell.length_c   1.000
_cell.angle_alpha   90.00
_cell.angle_beta   90.00
_cell.angle_gamma   90.00
#
_symmetry.space_group_name_H-M   'P 1'
#
loop_
_entity.id
_entity.type
_entity.pdbx_description
1 polymer ?
#
loop_
_entity_poly.entity_id
_entity_poly.type
_entity_poly.pdbx_seq_one_letter_code
_entity_poly.pdbx_strand_id
1 'polypeptide(L)'
;MASDPQSLAKYLKFDFLVGMIICHEILNKVNKISKVLLKKDMNIDDAISLINGVISFFEEYRKRGFDEAMIEAEKLLLKWRLNPNFVRMCSFQK
;
A
#
# COMPACT_ATOMS: atom_id res chain seq x y z
N MET A 1 30.57 4.01 -10.57
CA MET A 1 29.26 4.55 -10.12
C MET A 1 28.50 3.44 -9.42
N ALA A 2 28.85 3.17 -8.16
CA ALA A 2 28.03 2.33 -7.30
C ALA A 2 27.16 3.30 -6.50
N SER A 3 25.85 3.30 -6.76
CA SER A 3 24.89 4.09 -6.00
C SER A 3 24.88 3.55 -4.58
N ASP A 4 25.42 4.31 -3.64
CA ASP A 4 25.43 3.98 -2.22
C ASP A 4 23.98 3.70 -1.77
N PRO A 5 23.67 2.52 -1.21
CA PRO A 5 22.35 2.20 -0.67
C PRO A 5 21.83 3.25 0.32
N GLN A 6 22.73 3.97 1.00
CA GLN A 6 22.39 5.04 1.93
C GLN A 6 21.81 6.28 1.23
N SER A 7 22.13 6.49 -0.05
CA SER A 7 21.61 7.62 -0.83
C SER A 7 20.11 7.49 -1.11
N LEU A 8 19.61 6.27 -1.35
CA LEU A 8 18.17 6.01 -1.53
C LEU A 8 17.41 6.14 -0.21
N ALA A 9 18.02 5.67 0.88
CA ALA A 9 17.46 5.80 2.23
C ALA A 9 17.23 7.25 2.65
N LYS A 10 18.06 8.19 2.15
CA LYS A 10 17.93 9.63 2.40
C LYS A 10 16.64 10.24 1.84
N TYR A 11 16.08 9.66 0.76
CA TYR A 11 14.87 10.17 0.10
C TYR A 11 13.61 9.40 0.46
N LEU A 12 13.74 8.19 0.99
CA LEU A 12 12.60 7.34 1.34
C LEU A 12 11.98 7.82 2.66
N LYS A 13 11.13 8.85 2.58
CA LYS A 13 10.33 9.30 3.73
C LYS A 13 9.38 8.18 4.18
N PHE A 14 9.15 8.02 5.48
CA PHE A 14 8.30 6.96 6.05
C PHE A 14 6.89 7.11 5.51
N ASP A 15 6.39 8.34 5.53
CA ASP A 15 5.10 8.72 4.95
C ASP A 15 5.01 8.39 3.45
N PHE A 16 6.12 8.53 2.71
CA PHE A 16 6.18 8.14 1.29
C PHE A 16 6.11 6.62 1.13
N LEU A 17 6.81 5.85 1.97
CA LEU A 17 6.75 4.40 1.94
C LEU A 17 5.35 3.89 2.32
N VAL A 18 4.73 4.45 3.35
CA VAL A 18 3.34 4.14 3.74
C VAL A 18 2.39 4.45 2.58
N GLY A 19 2.53 5.62 1.95
CA GLY A 19 1.75 5.97 0.76
C GLY A 19 1.94 4.99 -0.40
N MET A 20 3.18 4.55 -0.65
CA MET A 20 3.48 3.55 -1.68
C MET A 20 2.85 2.19 -1.38
N ILE A 21 2.88 1.74 -0.12
CA ILE A 21 2.23 0.49 0.31
C ILE A 21 0.72 0.58 0.08
N ILE A 22 0.08 1.66 0.57
CA ILE A 22 -1.36 1.87 0.40
C ILE A 22 -1.75 1.88 -1.08
N CYS A 23 -1.02 2.64 -1.89
CA CYS A 23 -1.24 2.68 -3.34
C CYS A 23 -1.09 1.30 -3.98
N HIS A 24 -0.05 0.56 -3.62
CA HIS A 24 0.19 -0.77 -4.15
C HIS A 24 -0.94 -1.75 -3.80
N GLU A 25 -1.39 -1.78 -2.54
CA GLU A 25 -2.44 -2.69 -2.07
C GLU A 25 -3.77 -2.43 -2.77
N ILE A 26 -4.18 -1.15 -2.86
CA ILE A 26 -5.40 -0.73 -3.55
C ILE A 26 -5.31 -1.09 -5.04
N LEU A 27 -4.23 -0.70 -5.72
CA LEU A 27 -4.04 -0.97 -7.14
C LEU A 27 -4.03 -2.47 -7.42
N ASN A 28 -3.36 -3.27 -6.59
CA ASN A 28 -3.29 -4.71 -6.74
C ASN A 28 -4.68 -5.36 -6.60
N LYS A 29 -5.46 -4.95 -5.60
CA LYS A 29 -6.83 -5.45 -5.40
C LYS A 29 -7.71 -5.11 -6.60
N VAL A 30 -7.75 -3.84 -7.00
CA VAL A 30 -8.56 -3.38 -8.15
C VAL A 30 -8.14 -4.10 -9.43
N ASN A 31 -6.83 -4.14 -9.74
CA ASN A 31 -6.31 -4.79 -10.95
C ASN A 31 -6.70 -6.27 -11.05
N LYS A 32 -6.63 -7.02 -9.93
CA LYS A 32 -7.07 -8.42 -9.89
C LYS A 32 -8.55 -8.55 -10.26
N ILE A 33 -9.41 -7.73 -9.67
CA ILE A 33 -10.85 -7.79 -9.92
C ILE A 33 -11.18 -7.29 -11.33
N SER A 34 -10.56 -6.23 -11.81
CA SER A 34 -10.73 -5.74 -13.19
C SER A 34 -10.41 -6.82 -14.23
N LYS A 35 -9.31 -7.57 -14.05
CA LYS A 35 -8.96 -8.68 -14.94
C LYS A 35 -10.02 -9.78 -14.95
N VAL A 36 -10.64 -10.05 -13.80
CA VAL A 36 -11.72 -11.04 -13.70
C VAL A 36 -12.99 -10.53 -14.38
N LEU A 37 -13.37 -9.28 -14.12
CA LEU A 37 -14.54 -8.63 -14.74
C LEU A 37 -14.46 -8.53 -16.27
N LEU A 38 -13.24 -8.40 -16.82
CA LEU A 38 -13.02 -8.31 -18.27
C LEU A 38 -13.00 -9.66 -19.00
N LYS A 39 -13.26 -10.78 -18.31
CA LYS A 39 -13.34 -12.09 -18.96
C LYS A 39 -14.61 -12.19 -19.82
N LYS A 40 -14.50 -12.83 -20.98
CA LYS A 40 -15.60 -12.98 -21.96
C LYS A 40 -16.79 -13.79 -21.43
N ASP A 41 -16.53 -14.69 -20.50
CA ASP A 41 -17.48 -15.61 -19.87
C ASP A 41 -18.04 -15.09 -18.54
N MET A 42 -17.82 -13.80 -18.22
CA MET A 42 -18.36 -13.18 -17.01
C MET A 42 -19.88 -13.01 -17.10
N ASN A 43 -20.60 -13.56 -16.13
CA ASN A 43 -22.04 -13.29 -15.98
C ASN A 43 -22.28 -12.09 -15.05
N ILE A 44 -23.49 -11.54 -15.10
CA ILE A 44 -23.84 -10.30 -14.40
C ILE A 44 -23.88 -10.52 -12.88
N ASP A 45 -24.39 -11.65 -12.41
CA ASP A 45 -24.52 -11.95 -10.98
C ASP A 45 -23.15 -12.05 -10.29
N ASP A 46 -22.20 -12.73 -10.93
CA ASP A 46 -20.81 -12.81 -10.48
C ASP A 46 -20.14 -11.44 -10.51
N ALA A 47 -20.39 -10.63 -11.54
CA ALA A 47 -19.87 -9.27 -11.60
C ALA A 47 -20.37 -8.39 -10.44
N ILE A 48 -21.67 -8.48 -10.10
CA ILE A 48 -22.26 -7.78 -8.95
C ILE A 48 -21.60 -8.26 -7.65
N SER A 49 -21.44 -9.57 -7.48
CA SER A 49 -20.76 -10.15 -6.31
C SER A 49 -19.33 -9.64 -6.16
N LEU A 50 -18.56 -9.58 -7.26
CA LEU A 50 -17.20 -9.06 -7.26
C LEU A 50 -17.14 -7.58 -6.90
N ILE A 51 -18.05 -6.75 -7.43
CA ILE A 51 -18.11 -5.32 -7.11
C ILE A 51 -18.44 -5.11 -5.63
N ASN A 52 -19.42 -5.84 -5.09
CA ASN A 52 -19.75 -5.80 -3.67
C ASN A 52 -18.55 -6.22 -2.80
N GLY A 53 -17.81 -7.25 -3.23
CA GLY A 53 -16.57 -7.67 -2.55
C GLY A 53 -15.47 -6.60 -2.57
N VAL A 54 -15.40 -5.76 -3.61
CA VAL A 54 -14.49 -4.60 -3.66
C VAL A 54 -14.95 -3.49 -2.71
N ILE A 55 -16.25 -3.22 -2.64
CA ILE A 55 -16.82 -2.23 -1.70
C ILE A 55 -16.50 -2.64 -0.27
N SER A 56 -16.81 -3.88 0.13
CA SER A 56 -16.52 -4.37 1.49
C SER A 56 -15.02 -4.37 1.79
N PHE A 57 -14.17 -4.67 0.80
CA PHE A 57 -12.72 -4.50 0.95
C PHE A 57 -12.37 -3.06 1.32
N PHE A 58 -12.87 -2.05 0.61
CA PHE A 58 -12.56 -0.65 0.91
C PHE A 58 -13.12 -0.17 2.24
N GLU A 59 -14.29 -0.66 2.64
CA GLU A 59 -14.89 -0.35 3.96
C GLU A 59 -14.01 -0.85 5.10
N GLU A 60 -13.53 -2.09 5.02
CA GLU A 60 -12.62 -2.66 6.02
C GLU A 60 -11.23 -2.03 5.96
N TYR A 61 -10.72 -1.79 4.75
CA TYR A 61 -9.43 -1.17 4.52
C TYR A 61 -9.40 0.27 5.06
N ARG A 62 -10.51 1.02 5.00
CA ARG A 62 -10.58 2.36 5.62
C ARG A 62 -10.43 2.32 7.14
N LYS A 63 -10.86 1.23 7.80
CA LYS A 63 -10.79 1.08 9.25
C LYS A 63 -9.41 0.66 9.74
N ARG A 64 -8.71 -0.20 8.97
CA ARG A 64 -7.49 -0.89 9.43
C ARG A 64 -6.28 -0.73 8.51
N GLY A 65 -6.50 -0.40 7.24
CA GLY A 65 -5.47 -0.40 6.20
C GLY A 65 -4.36 0.62 6.40
N PHE A 66 -4.64 1.76 7.06
CA PHE A 66 -3.58 2.72 7.39
C PHE A 66 -2.61 2.17 8.44
N ASP A 67 -3.14 1.61 9.53
CA ASP A 67 -2.33 1.02 10.60
C ASP A 67 -1.56 -0.21 10.09
N GLU A 68 -2.21 -1.04 9.29
CA GLU A 68 -1.58 -2.20 8.63
C GLU A 68 -0.44 -1.75 7.69
N ALA A 69 -0.63 -0.69 6.91
CA ALA A 69 0.40 -0.14 6.04
C ALA A 69 1.58 0.48 6.82
N MET A 70 1.32 1.09 7.97
CA MET A 70 2.39 1.58 8.86
C MET A 70 3.25 0.43 9.39
N ILE A 71 2.61 -0.65 9.87
CA ILE A 71 3.31 -1.84 10.35
C ILE A 71 4.15 -2.47 9.23
N GLU A 72 3.59 -2.54 8.02
CA GLU A 72 4.33 -3.09 6.87
C GLU A 72 5.50 -2.19 6.46
N ALA A 73 5.34 -0.86 6.52
CA ALA A 73 6.43 0.09 6.26
C ALA A 73 7.58 -0.09 7.26
N GLU A 74 7.28 -0.26 8.55
CA GLU A 74 8.28 -0.53 9.58
C GLU A 74 9.02 -1.85 9.31
N LYS A 75 8.30 -2.92 8.95
CA LYS A 75 8.90 -4.21 8.58
C LYS A 75 9.83 -4.09 7.37
N LEU A 76 9.43 -3.34 6.34
CA LEU A 76 10.25 -3.12 5.15
C LEU A 76 11.52 -2.33 5.47
N LEU A 77 11.43 -1.29 6.30
CA LEU A 77 12.61 -0.53 6.73
C LEU A 77 13.58 -1.39 7.54
N LEU A 78 13.08 -2.20 8.47
CA LEU A 78 13.89 -3.17 9.21
C LEU A 78 14.56 -4.17 8.26
N LYS A 79 13.82 -4.71 7.28
CA LYS A 79 14.34 -5.62 6.26
C LYS A 79 15.45 -4.98 5.43
N TRP A 80 15.34 -3.69 5.13
CA TRP A 80 16.35 -2.92 4.41
C TRP A 80 17.47 -2.38 5.31
N ARG A 81 17.46 -2.71 6.61
CA ARG A 81 18.41 -2.20 7.61
C ARG A 81 18.44 -0.66 7.68
N LEU A 82 17.33 -0.02 7.34
CA LEU A 82 17.13 1.41 7.44
C LEU A 82 16.50 1.72 8.80
N ASN A 83 17.02 2.73 9.50
CA ASN A 83 16.48 3.10 10.80
C ASN A 83 15.16 3.89 10.62
N PRO A 84 14.02 3.42 11.16
CA PRO A 84 12.74 4.15 11.05
C PRO A 84 12.78 5.52 11.75
N ASN A 85 13.69 5.72 12.71
CA ASN A 85 13.88 7.00 13.39
C ASN A 85 14.64 8.04 12.54
N PHE A 86 15.25 7.65 11.42
CA PHE A 86 15.85 8.60 10.48
C PHE A 86 14.79 9.37 9.67
N VAL A 87 13.51 9.00 9.83
CA VAL A 87 12.43 9.39 8.93
C VAL A 87 11.18 9.91 9.66
N ARG A 88 11.23 9.98 11.00
CA ARG A 88 10.26 10.74 11.81
C ARG A 88 10.78 12.16 12.02
N MET A 89 10.74 12.97 10.98
CA MET A 89 10.76 14.44 11.10
C MET A 89 9.61 15.03 10.29
N CYS A 90 8.41 14.70 10.72
CA CYS A 90 7.30 15.66 10.75
C CYS A 90 7.02 15.93 12.23
N SER A 91 7.90 16.71 12.85
CA SER A 91 7.49 17.44 14.04
C SER A 91 6.42 18.45 13.60
N PHE A 92 5.15 18.10 13.80
CA PHE A 92 4.10 19.09 13.99
C PHE A 92 4.44 19.85 15.28
N GLN A 93 5.36 20.82 15.18
CA GLN A 93 5.43 21.89 16.17
C GLN A 93 4.27 22.84 15.86
N LYS A 94 3.38 22.97 16.85
CA LYS A 94 2.33 23.98 16.92
C LYS A 94 2.91 25.39 16.84
#